data_AF-A0A5F2HUY6-F1
#
_entry.id   AF-A0A5F2HUY6-F1
#
_cell.length_a   1.000
_cell.length_b   1.000
_cell.length_c   1.000
_cell.angle_alpha   90.00
_cell.angle_beta   90.00
_cell.angle_gamma   90.00
#
_symmetry.space_group_name_H-M   'P 1'
#
loop_
_entity.id
_entity.type
_entity.pdbx_description
1 polymer ?
#
loop_
_entity_poly.entity_id
_entity_poly.type
_entity_poly.pdbx_seq_one_letter_code
_entity_poly.pdbx_strand_id
1 'polypeptide(L)'
;RQELVKRFLGQSRPVVDQIICTNAFGMGLDVPNVRLVIHWQQSASVEDLLQEFGRAGRDRKPSASVIFHDGPGRGDTGRLRYMAELTVSNAPGDDQ
;
A
#
# COMPACT_ATOMS: atom_id res chain seq x y z
N ARG A 1 8.93 9.12 6.79
CA ARG A 1 9.23 7.86 6.05
C ARG A 1 10.38 7.07 6.68
N GLN A 2 11.64 7.52 6.64
CA GLN A 2 12.79 6.73 7.10
C GLN A 2 12.65 6.25 8.56
N GLU A 3 12.13 7.10 9.44
CA GLU A 3 11.89 6.73 10.84
C GLU A 3 10.87 5.60 11.00
N LEU A 4 9.78 5.61 10.22
CA LEU A 4 8.79 4.51 10.22
C LEU A 4 9.42 3.19 9.77
N VAL A 5 10.30 3.23 8.77
CA VAL A 5 11.02 2.04 8.29
C VAL A 5 11.98 1.51 9.36
N LYS A 6 12.72 2.40 10.04
CA LYS A 6 13.59 1.99 11.16
C LYS A 6 12.80 1.34 12.28
N ARG A 7 11.63 1.89 12.64
CA ARG A 7 10.73 1.29 13.65
C ARG A 7 10.21 -0.06 13.22
N PHE A 8 9.85 -0.22 11.94
CA PHE A 8 9.37 -1.48 11.37
C PHE A 8 10.46 -2.56 11.31
N LEU A 9 11.70 -2.16 11.05
CA LEU A 9 12.86 -3.04 11.07
C LEU A 9 13.40 -3.35 12.48
N GLY A 10 12.76 -2.81 13.54
CA GLY A 10 13.24 -2.94 14.92
C GLY A 10 14.52 -2.15 15.22
N GLN A 11 14.92 -1.23 14.35
CA GLN A 11 16.12 -0.39 14.46
C GLN A 11 15.88 0.91 15.24
N SER A 12 14.61 1.28 15.49
CA SER A 12 14.21 2.45 16.28
C SER A 12 13.02 2.13 17.18
N ARG A 13 12.84 2.90 18.25
CA ARG A 13 11.73 2.75 19.21
C ARG A 13 10.71 3.89 19.07
N PRO A 14 9.40 3.61 19.27
CA PRO A 14 8.80 2.29 19.48
C PRO A 14 8.84 1.43 18.22
N VAL A 15 8.99 0.12 18.39
CA VAL A 15 8.90 -0.86 17.29
C VAL A 15 7.46 -0.92 16.81
N VAL A 16 7.26 -1.10 15.50
CA VAL A 16 5.94 -1.28 14.89
C VAL A 16 5.95 -2.52 14.01
N ASP A 17 4.88 -3.31 14.05
CA ASP A 17 4.81 -4.59 13.32
C ASP A 17 4.05 -4.47 11.99
N GLN A 18 3.51 -3.28 11.70
CA GLN A 18 2.71 -3.01 10.50
C GLN A 18 2.88 -1.56 10.03
N ILE A 19 2.82 -1.37 8.72
CA ILE A 19 2.80 -0.06 8.06
C ILE A 19 1.52 0.03 7.24
N ILE A 20 0.78 1.12 7.45
CA ILE A 20 -0.39 1.47 6.63
C ILE A 20 0.06 2.55 5.67
N CYS A 21 -0.11 2.32 4.37
CA CYS A 21 0.33 3.24 3.33
C CYS A 21 -0.60 3.20 2.10
N THR A 22 -0.65 4.31 1.37
CA THR A 22 -1.20 4.37 0.01
C THR A 22 -0.12 4.00 -1.01
N ASN A 23 -0.50 3.72 -2.26
CA ASN A 23 0.45 3.39 -3.34
C ASN A 23 1.54 4.44 -3.56
N ALA A 24 1.26 5.72 -3.26
CA ALA A 24 2.24 6.81 -3.36
C ALA A 24 3.42 6.67 -2.37
N PHE A 25 3.30 5.83 -1.34
CA PHE A 25 4.43 5.46 -0.48
C PHE A 25 5.37 4.42 -1.14
N GLY A 26 5.04 4.02 -2.38
CA GLY A 26 5.58 2.88 -3.10
C GLY A 26 7.02 2.97 -3.59
N MET A 27 7.69 4.12 -3.47
CA MET A 27 9.13 4.21 -3.71
C MET A 27 9.90 3.41 -2.64
N GLY A 28 10.21 2.15 -2.92
CA GLY A 28 11.38 1.44 -2.38
C GLY A 28 11.39 1.14 -0.88
N LEU A 29 10.31 0.62 -0.30
CA LEU A 29 10.44 -0.13 0.95
C LEU A 29 10.98 -1.53 0.60
N ASP A 30 12.31 -1.67 0.59
CA ASP A 30 12.97 -2.95 0.38
C ASP A 30 13.20 -3.66 1.70
N VAL A 31 12.13 -4.25 2.22
CA VAL A 31 12.18 -5.07 3.42
C VAL A 31 12.03 -6.53 2.99
N PRO A 32 13.09 -7.35 3.08
CA PRO A 32 13.10 -8.67 2.48
C PRO A 32 12.08 -9.62 3.14
N ASN A 33 11.76 -9.36 4.41
CA ASN A 33 11.02 -10.27 5.27
C ASN A 33 9.55 -9.86 5.53
N VAL A 34 8.88 -9.19 4.59
CA VAL A 34 7.43 -8.91 4.68
C VAL A 34 6.61 -10.19 4.48
N ARG A 35 5.71 -10.51 5.42
CA ARG A 35 4.90 -11.75 5.42
C ARG A 35 3.50 -11.59 4.85
N LEU A 36 2.93 -10.41 5.01
CA LEU A 36 1.57 -10.14 4.59
C LEU A 36 1.50 -8.75 3.97
N VAL A 37 0.93 -8.67 2.77
CA VAL A 37 0.52 -7.42 2.14
C VAL A 37 -1.00 -7.45 2.02
N ILE A 38 -1.67 -6.42 2.52
CA ILE A 38 -3.13 -6.30 2.46
C ILE A 38 -3.47 -5.13 1.55
N HIS A 39 -4.14 -5.43 0.45
CA HIS A 39 -4.78 -4.42 -0.40
C HIS A 39 -6.18 -4.18 0.12
N TRP A 40 -6.33 -3.07 0.84
CA TRP A 40 -7.61 -2.66 1.41
C TRP A 40 -8.62 -2.22 0.33
N GLN A 41 -8.11 -1.86 -0.86
CA GLN A 41 -8.90 -1.52 -2.04
C GLN A 41 -8.23 -2.20 -3.24
N GLN A 42 -8.99 -2.39 -4.32
CA GLN A 42 -8.41 -2.84 -5.59
C GLN A 42 -7.38 -1.83 -6.13
N SER A 43 -6.24 -2.33 -6.59
CA SER A 43 -5.19 -1.52 -7.25
C SER A 43 -5.71 -0.86 -8.52
N ALA A 44 -5.13 0.28 -8.91
CA ALA A 44 -5.60 1.07 -10.05
C ALA A 44 -5.41 0.36 -11.41
N SER A 45 -4.43 -0.55 -11.49
CA SER A 45 -4.14 -1.39 -12.64
C SER A 45 -3.67 -2.78 -12.20
N VAL A 46 -3.60 -3.70 -13.16
CA VAL A 46 -3.04 -5.05 -12.91
C VAL A 46 -1.54 -4.95 -12.63
N GLU A 47 -0.85 -4.04 -13.31
CA GLU A 47 0.56 -3.75 -13.15
C GLU A 47 0.88 -3.25 -11.73
N ASP A 48 0.05 -2.35 -11.21
CA ASP A 48 0.17 -1.85 -9.83
C ASP A 48 -0.01 -3.01 -8.83
N LEU A 49 -1.04 -3.83 -9.03
CA LEU A 49 -1.28 -5.00 -8.19
C LEU A 49 -0.07 -5.95 -8.18
N LEU A 50 0.55 -6.19 -9.34
CA LEU A 50 1.74 -7.03 -9.43
C LEU A 50 2.94 -6.42 -8.69
N GLN A 51 3.13 -5.10 -8.77
CA GLN A 51 4.19 -4.42 -8.02
C GLN A 51 3.95 -4.44 -6.51
N GLU A 52 2.71 -4.25 -6.08
CA GLU A 52 2.32 -4.28 -4.66
C GLU A 52 2.45 -5.70 -4.07
N PHE A 53 1.98 -6.71 -4.80
CA PHE A 53 2.21 -8.13 -4.50
C PHE A 53 3.70 -8.43 -4.26
N GLY A 54 4.57 -7.92 -5.14
CA GLY A 54 6.03 -8.12 -5.09
C GLY A 54 6.75 -7.50 -3.88
N ARG A 55 6.02 -6.90 -2.94
CA ARG A 55 6.55 -6.46 -1.64
C ARG A 55 6.61 -7.60 -0.62
N ALA A 56 5.76 -8.62 -0.76
CA ALA A 56 5.78 -9.79 0.11
C ALA A 56 6.92 -10.75 -0.27
N GLY A 57 7.49 -11.46 0.72
CA GLY A 57 8.26 -12.69 0.47
C GLY A 57 9.56 -12.55 -0.34
N ARG A 58 10.21 -11.38 -0.34
CA ARG A 58 11.48 -11.17 -1.08
C ARG A 58 12.64 -12.06 -0.60
N ASP A 59 12.55 -12.58 0.61
CA ASP A 59 13.43 -13.60 1.17
C ASP A 59 13.11 -15.04 0.73
N ARG A 60 12.16 -15.23 -0.20
CA ARG A 60 11.69 -16.52 -0.74
C ARG A 60 11.04 -17.43 0.30
N LYS A 61 10.63 -16.90 1.45
CA LYS A 61 9.86 -17.64 2.46
C LYS A 61 8.36 -17.50 2.19
N PRO A 62 7.53 -18.43 2.73
CA PRO A 62 6.08 -18.32 2.62
C PRO A 62 5.58 -16.94 3.04
N SER A 63 4.77 -16.35 2.18
CA SER A 63 4.16 -15.04 2.38
C SER A 63 2.85 -14.99 1.60
N ALA A 64 1.98 -14.04 1.96
CA ALA A 64 0.70 -13.85 1.32
C ALA A 64 0.49 -12.39 0.92
N SER A 65 -0.26 -12.23 -0.15
CA SER A 65 -0.83 -10.95 -0.54
C SER A 65 -2.32 -11.16 -0.73
N VAL A 66 -3.11 -10.34 -0.05
CA VAL A 66 -4.57 -10.47 -0.02
C VAL A 66 -5.20 -9.18 -0.51
N ILE A 67 -6.25 -9.29 -1.30
CA ILE A 67 -7.07 -8.16 -1.73
C ILE A 67 -8.44 -8.35 -1.13
N PHE A 68 -8.95 -7.32 -0.46
CA PHE A 68 -10.35 -7.28 -0.10
C PHE A 68 -11.14 -6.71 -1.27
N HIS A 69 -12.20 -7.43 -1.64
CA HIS A 69 -13.14 -7.03 -2.66
C HIS A 69 -14.54 -7.16 -2.08
N ASP A 70 -15.36 -6.12 -2.25
CA ASP A 70 -16.77 -6.19 -1.92
C ASP A 70 -17.48 -7.16 -2.86
N GLY A 71 -18.44 -7.93 -2.34
CA GLY A 71 -19.15 -8.95 -3.09
C GLY A 71 -19.89 -8.39 -4.32
N PRO A 72 -20.38 -9.28 -5.21
CA PRO A 72 -21.04 -8.87 -6.45
C PRO A 72 -22.18 -7.88 -6.18
N GLY A 73 -22.09 -6.68 -6.77
CA GLY A 73 -23.10 -5.61 -6.66
C GLY A 73 -22.79 -4.48 -5.66
N ARG A 74 -21.76 -4.60 -4.81
CA ARG A 74 -21.20 -3.48 -4.03
C ARG A 74 -19.85 -3.11 -4.62
N GLY A 75 -19.81 -2.08 -5.46
CA GLY A 75 -18.59 -1.68 -6.13
C GLY A 75 -17.67 -0.87 -5.21
N ASP A 76 -16.42 -1.30 -5.08
CA ASP A 76 -15.31 -0.51 -4.53
C ASP A 76 -15.14 0.85 -5.27
N THR A 77 -15.75 0.96 -6.46
CA THR A 77 -15.80 2.12 -7.35
C THR A 77 -16.22 3.41 -6.65
N GLY A 78 -17.18 3.37 -5.71
CA GLY A 78 -17.62 4.58 -5.00
C GLY A 78 -16.52 5.16 -4.12
N ARG A 79 -15.77 4.28 -3.44
CA ARG A 79 -14.66 4.66 -2.57
C ARG A 79 -13.41 5.06 -3.37
N LEU A 80 -13.16 4.37 -4.48
CA LEU A 80 -12.09 4.73 -5.42
C LEU A 80 -12.34 6.12 -6.04
N ARG A 81 -13.60 6.41 -6.44
CA ARG A 81 -13.99 7.74 -6.93
C ARG A 81 -13.80 8.81 -5.86
N TYR A 82 -14.25 8.56 -4.62
CA TYR A 82 -14.05 9.51 -3.51
C TYR A 82 -12.56 9.80 -3.24
N MET A 83 -11.71 8.78 -3.24
CA MET A 83 -10.26 8.94 -3.08
C MET A 83 -9.62 9.69 -4.24
N ALA A 84 -10.08 9.46 -5.47
CA ALA A 84 -9.64 10.21 -6.65
C ALA A 84 -10.05 11.68 -6.56
N GLU A 85 -11.30 11.95 -6.19
CA GLU A 85 -11.83 13.31 -5.97
C GLU A 85 -11.05 14.05 -4.88
N LEU A 86 -10.78 13.39 -3.74
CA LEU A 86 -9.93 13.96 -2.68
C LEU A 86 -8.51 14.26 -3.16
N THR A 87 -7.94 13.38 -3.99
CA THR A 87 -6.58 13.57 -4.51
C THR A 87 -6.53 14.76 -5.45
N VAL A 88 -7.53 14.92 -6.32
CA VAL A 88 -7.68 16.09 -7.20
C VAL A 88 -7.93 17.35 -6.38
N SER A 89 -8.82 17.31 -5.38
CA SER A 89 -9.15 18.49 -4.57
C SER A 89 -8.00 18.96 -3.68
N ASN A 90 -7.07 18.07 -3.33
CA ASN A 90 -5.89 18.38 -2.52
C ASN A 90 -4.60 18.51 -3.35
N ALA A 91 -4.67 18.40 -4.67
CA ALA A 91 -3.53 18.70 -5.53
C ALA A 91 -3.27 20.21 -5.48
N PRO A 92 -2.01 20.67 -5.28
CA PRO A 92 -1.70 22.09 -5.43
C PRO A 92 -2.09 22.51 -6.85
N GLY A 93 -2.90 23.56 -6.98
CA GLY A 93 -3.36 24.04 -8.28
C GLY A 93 -2.17 24.41 -9.18
N ASP A 94 -2.28 24.11 -10.47
CA ASP A 94 -1.32 24.45 -11.54
C ASP A 94 -1.20 25.97 -11.80
N ASP A 95 -1.44 26.81 -10.78
CA ASP A 95 -1.19 28.25 -10.82
C ASP A 95 0.21 28.54 -10.23
N GLN A 96 1.25 28.16 -10.98
CA GLN A 96 2.61 28.71 -10.89
C GLN A 96 3.25 28.81 -12.28
#